data_AF-A0A317IK36-F1
#
_entry.id   AF-A0A317IK36-F1
#
_cell.length_a   1.000
_cell.length_b   1.000
_cell.length_c   1.000
_cell.angle_alpha   90.00
_cell.angle_beta   90.00
_cell.angle_gamma   90.00
#
_symmetry.space_group_name_H-M   'P 1'
#
loop_
_entity.id
_entity.type
_entity.pdbx_description
1 polymer ?
#
loop_
_entity_poly.entity_id
_entity_poly.type
_entity_poly.pdbx_seq_one_letter_code
_entity_poly.pdbx_strand_id
1 'polypeptide(L)'
;MEGKDYYEILGVNPDSTLREIKKNYRKLALQFHPDKNEGNESATLEFHEIQEAYEILSDPEKRQIYNYSYSGSNYSGDTYKKPSSPQEIFALASNLTKQVVISDTFRMNQERLAAKLMRILSDENISLMQEAGLDSLNHHFVDEIIFISRPLKYRFIDPIIGKLMDLAGEDISQKEKILEYSKARKYRNSWERAYPFLVIILTLTICLAIYFAVR
;
A
#
# COMPACT_ATOMS: atom_id res chain seq x y z
N MET A 1 27.60 -6.09 2.79
CA MET A 1 27.18 -6.32 1.40
C MET A 1 26.11 -5.28 1.11
N GLU A 2 26.46 -4.25 0.33
CA GLU A 2 25.48 -3.28 -0.16
C GLU A 2 24.41 -4.05 -0.93
N GLY A 3 23.18 -4.06 -0.39
CA GLY A 3 22.05 -4.69 -1.06
C GLY A 3 21.69 -3.85 -2.28
N LYS A 4 21.78 -4.44 -3.47
CA LYS A 4 21.35 -3.81 -4.72
C LYS A 4 19.87 -3.41 -4.61
N ASP A 5 19.54 -2.15 -4.92
CA ASP A 5 18.14 -1.73 -5.02
C ASP A 5 17.61 -1.96 -6.44
N TYR A 6 16.89 -3.07 -6.63
CA TYR A 6 16.28 -3.41 -7.92
C TYR A 6 15.24 -2.37 -8.40
N TYR A 7 14.63 -1.61 -7.50
CA TYR A 7 13.71 -0.54 -7.88
C TYR A 7 14.47 0.65 -8.50
N GLU A 8 15.62 1.02 -7.90
CA GLU A 8 16.49 2.07 -8.44
C GLU A 8 17.15 1.63 -9.75
N ILE A 9 17.63 0.39 -9.85
CA ILE A 9 18.23 -0.16 -11.08
C ILE A 9 17.25 -0.10 -12.26
N LEU A 10 15.98 -0.41 -12.03
CA LEU A 10 14.93 -0.32 -13.06
C LEU A 10 14.33 1.09 -13.20
N GLY A 11 14.73 2.06 -12.37
CA GLY A 11 14.19 3.42 -12.36
C GLY A 11 12.68 3.46 -12.11
N VAL A 12 12.16 2.56 -11.29
CA VAL A 12 10.74 2.43 -10.97
C VAL A 12 10.49 2.67 -9.50
N ASN A 13 9.29 3.14 -9.19
CA ASN A 13 8.91 3.26 -7.80
C ASN A 13 8.69 1.85 -7.22
N PRO A 14 9.10 1.59 -5.97
CA PRO A 14 8.48 0.61 -5.09
C PRO A 14 7.01 0.24 -5.39
N ASP A 15 6.15 1.25 -5.55
CA ASP A 15 4.71 1.13 -5.79
C ASP A 15 4.36 0.84 -7.27
N SER A 16 5.36 0.75 -8.17
CA SER A 16 5.15 0.57 -9.60
C SER A 16 4.50 -0.76 -9.95
N THR A 17 3.61 -0.69 -10.94
CA THR A 17 2.91 -1.87 -11.44
C THR A 17 3.83 -2.77 -12.27
N LEU A 18 3.46 -4.05 -12.43
CA LEU A 18 4.20 -4.96 -13.34
C LEU A 18 4.28 -4.40 -14.77
N ARG A 19 3.28 -3.62 -15.19
CA ARG A 19 3.26 -2.95 -16.51
C ARG A 19 4.32 -1.85 -16.59
N GLU A 20 4.47 -1.04 -15.55
CA GLU A 20 5.52 -0.02 -15.46
C GLU A 20 6.92 -0.63 -15.38
N ILE A 21 7.08 -1.69 -14.58
CA ILE A 21 8.32 -2.47 -14.49
C ILE A 21 8.71 -3.01 -15.87
N LYS A 22 7.78 -3.65 -16.58
CA LYS A 22 7.99 -4.12 -17.96
C LYS A 22 8.31 -2.99 -18.93
N LYS A 23 7.66 -1.83 -18.79
CA LYS A 23 7.88 -0.66 -19.66
C LYS A 23 9.29 -0.11 -19.48
N ASN A 24 9.73 0.09 -18.25
CA ASN A 24 11.07 0.62 -17.96
C ASN A 24 12.16 -0.41 -18.27
N TYR A 25 11.95 -1.69 -17.95
CA TYR A 25 12.84 -2.76 -18.38
C TYR A 25 13.06 -2.75 -19.90
N ARG A 26 11.99 -2.67 -20.71
CA ARG A 26 12.12 -2.59 -22.18
C ARG A 26 12.93 -1.37 -22.64
N LYS A 27 12.75 -0.23 -21.99
CA LYS A 27 13.49 1.00 -22.30
C LYS A 27 14.99 0.83 -22.00
N LEU A 28 15.31 0.32 -20.82
CA LEU A 28 16.69 0.09 -20.38
C LEU A 28 17.37 -1.03 -21.18
N ALA A 29 16.67 -2.14 -21.44
CA ALA A 29 17.17 -3.24 -22.24
C ALA A 29 17.51 -2.81 -23.69
N LEU A 30 16.76 -1.87 -24.27
CA LEU A 30 17.08 -1.30 -25.60
C LEU A 30 18.27 -0.34 -25.57
N GLN A 31 18.52 0.32 -24.43
CA GLN A 31 19.61 1.26 -24.24
C GLN A 31 20.94 0.53 -24.00
N PHE A 32 20.91 -0.51 -23.19
CA PHE A 32 22.10 -1.27 -22.77
C PHE A 32 22.27 -2.60 -23.51
N HIS A 33 21.52 -2.82 -24.61
CA HIS A 33 21.61 -4.06 -25.38
C HIS A 33 23.04 -4.30 -25.89
N PRO A 34 23.60 -5.51 -25.77
CA PRO A 34 24.97 -5.81 -26.19
C PRO A 34 25.21 -5.55 -27.69
N ASP A 35 24.21 -5.83 -28.54
CA ASP A 35 24.23 -5.57 -30.00
C ASP A 35 24.46 -4.08 -30.35
N LYS A 36 24.02 -3.15 -29.49
CA LYS A 36 24.20 -1.71 -29.71
C LYS A 36 25.43 -1.13 -29.00
N ASN A 37 26.02 -1.91 -28.09
CA ASN A 37 27.09 -1.50 -27.21
C ASN A 37 28.25 -2.51 -27.26
N GLU A 38 28.56 -3.02 -28.45
CA GLU A 38 29.61 -4.00 -28.66
C GLU A 38 30.96 -3.47 -28.14
N GLY A 39 31.63 -4.27 -27.30
CA GLY A 39 32.90 -3.90 -26.68
C GLY A 39 32.82 -2.97 -25.45
N ASN A 40 31.62 -2.59 -25.00
CA ASN A 40 31.45 -1.83 -23.76
C ASN A 40 31.11 -2.77 -22.59
N GLU A 41 32.13 -3.10 -21.79
CA GLU A 41 32.00 -3.94 -20.61
C GLU A 41 31.07 -3.34 -19.54
N SER A 42 31.02 -2.00 -19.41
CA SER A 42 30.12 -1.31 -18.48
C SER A 42 28.66 -1.49 -18.86
N ALA A 43 28.33 -1.36 -20.15
CA ALA A 43 26.97 -1.58 -20.64
C ALA A 43 26.52 -3.04 -20.44
N THR A 44 27.45 -3.99 -20.53
CA THR A 44 27.19 -5.41 -20.30
C THR A 44 26.88 -5.69 -18.82
N LEU A 45 27.65 -5.09 -17.91
CA LEU A 45 27.40 -5.14 -16.46
C LEU A 45 26.05 -4.54 -16.10
N GLU A 46 25.75 -3.32 -16.57
CA GLU A 46 24.46 -2.66 -16.32
C GLU A 46 23.28 -3.47 -16.89
N PHE A 47 23.43 -4.04 -18.09
CA PHE A 47 22.39 -4.90 -18.68
C PHE A 47 22.11 -6.13 -17.82
N HIS A 48 23.16 -6.76 -17.26
CA HIS A 48 23.00 -7.89 -16.35
C HIS A 48 22.24 -7.49 -15.08
N GLU A 49 22.54 -6.33 -14.50
CA GLU A 49 21.83 -5.83 -13.31
C GLU A 49 20.36 -5.48 -13.60
N ILE A 50 20.09 -4.89 -14.77
CA ILE A 50 18.72 -4.63 -15.25
C ILE A 50 17.94 -5.94 -15.41
N GLN A 51 18.58 -6.98 -15.93
CA GLN A 51 17.97 -8.29 -16.12
C GLN A 51 17.69 -8.97 -14.77
N GLU A 52 18.65 -8.96 -13.85
CA GLU A 52 18.51 -9.47 -12.48
C GLU A 52 17.36 -8.76 -11.75
N ALA A 53 17.32 -7.43 -11.80
CA ALA A 53 16.26 -6.63 -11.20
C ALA A 53 14.89 -6.95 -11.79
N TYR A 54 14.80 -7.11 -13.11
CA TYR A 54 13.55 -7.49 -13.77
C TYR A 54 13.10 -8.90 -13.39
N GLU A 55 14.01 -9.86 -13.27
CA GLU A 55 13.66 -11.23 -12.88
C GLU A 55 13.02 -11.27 -11.50
N ILE A 56 13.58 -10.53 -10.53
CA ILE A 56 13.05 -10.46 -9.16
C ILE A 56 11.74 -9.66 -9.10
N LEU A 57 11.66 -8.51 -9.79
CA LEU A 57 10.51 -7.61 -9.69
C LEU A 57 9.34 -7.98 -10.60
N SER A 58 9.56 -8.81 -11.63
CA SER A 58 8.50 -9.25 -12.55
C SER A 58 7.69 -10.43 -12.04
N ASP A 59 8.28 -11.26 -11.18
CA ASP A 59 7.62 -12.39 -10.54
C ASP A 59 6.94 -11.94 -9.22
N PRO A 60 5.62 -12.17 -9.03
CA PRO A 60 4.92 -11.73 -7.82
C PRO A 60 5.47 -12.33 -6.52
N GLU A 61 5.90 -13.59 -6.54
CA GLU A 61 6.39 -14.30 -5.36
C GLU A 61 7.80 -13.82 -5.01
N LYS A 62 8.71 -13.75 -6.00
CA LYS A 62 10.06 -13.20 -5.80
C LYS A 62 10.01 -11.73 -5.37
N ARG A 63 9.12 -10.94 -5.97
CA ARG A 63 8.92 -9.53 -5.59
C ARG A 63 8.41 -9.41 -4.16
N GLN A 64 7.52 -10.30 -3.71
CA GLN A 64 7.04 -10.27 -2.33
C GLN A 64 8.16 -10.58 -1.33
N ILE A 65 8.98 -11.60 -1.61
CA ILE A 65 10.14 -11.96 -0.77
C ILE A 65 11.16 -10.82 -0.74
N TYR A 66 11.45 -10.23 -1.91
CA TYR A 66 12.31 -9.07 -2.03
C TYR A 66 11.73 -7.89 -1.24
N ASN A 67 10.43 -7.60 -1.34
CA ASN A 67 9.77 -6.52 -0.62
C ASN A 67 9.83 -6.69 0.91
N TYR A 68 9.70 -7.92 1.41
CA TYR A 68 9.82 -8.22 2.83
C TYR A 68 11.22 -7.90 3.35
N SER A 69 12.25 -8.29 2.59
CA SER A 69 13.66 -8.00 2.91
C SER A 69 14.01 -6.52 2.73
N TYR A 70 13.45 -5.89 1.69
CA TYR A 70 13.59 -4.48 1.35
C TYR A 70 12.98 -3.56 2.42
N SER A 71 11.82 -3.94 2.99
CA SER A 71 11.16 -3.21 4.07
C SER A 71 11.97 -3.21 5.38
N GLY A 72 12.85 -4.20 5.59
CA GLY A 72 13.65 -4.33 6.80
C GLY A 72 15.05 -3.71 6.72
N SER A 73 15.57 -3.41 5.52
CA SER A 73 17.00 -3.12 5.36
C SER A 73 17.35 -1.79 4.69
N ASN A 74 16.55 -1.21 3.78
CA ASN A 74 16.82 0.11 3.20
C ASN A 74 15.63 0.62 2.38
N TYR A 75 14.70 1.28 3.05
CA TYR A 75 13.68 2.08 2.37
C TYR A 75 14.13 3.55 2.38
N SER A 76 15.15 3.87 1.57
CA SER A 76 15.78 5.20 1.49
C SER A 76 15.33 6.02 0.27
N GLY A 77 14.42 5.50 -0.55
CA GLY A 77 13.90 6.21 -1.75
C GLY A 77 12.92 7.36 -1.44
N ASP A 78 12.38 7.42 -0.22
CA ASP A 78 11.85 8.64 0.37
C ASP A 78 12.75 8.91 1.57
N THR A 79 13.50 10.01 1.59
CA THR A 79 14.13 10.48 2.84
C THR A 79 13.00 10.81 3.81
N TYR A 80 12.51 9.81 4.54
CA TYR A 80 11.51 10.02 5.58
C TYR A 80 12.19 10.82 6.68
N LYS A 81 12.05 12.13 6.57
CA LYS A 81 12.37 13.06 7.63
C LYS A 81 11.27 12.90 8.66
N LYS A 82 11.62 12.38 9.83
CA LYS A 82 10.68 12.30 10.97
C LYS A 82 10.11 13.71 11.21
N PRO A 83 8.78 13.88 11.15
CA PRO A 83 8.19 15.20 11.30
C PRO A 83 8.48 15.72 12.71
N SER A 84 8.87 16.99 12.80
CA SER A 84 9.19 17.66 14.06
C SER A 84 8.08 18.59 14.54
N SER A 85 7.05 18.80 13.71
CA SER A 85 5.91 19.65 14.02
C SER A 85 4.60 19.03 13.54
N PRO A 86 3.46 19.37 14.17
CA PRO A 86 2.14 18.95 13.71
C PRO A 86 1.92 19.28 12.24
N GLN A 87 2.31 20.48 11.79
CA GLN A 87 2.14 20.94 10.41
C GLN A 87 2.85 20.03 9.39
N GLU A 88 4.03 19.53 9.74
CA GLU A 88 4.74 18.56 8.89
C GLU A 88 3.97 17.23 8.82
N ILE A 89 3.35 16.77 9.91
CA ILE A 89 2.52 15.56 9.94
C ILE A 89 1.32 15.71 8.99
N PHE A 90 0.63 16.85 9.04
CA PHE A 90 -0.47 17.16 8.12
C PHE A 90 0.00 17.20 6.66
N ALA A 91 1.15 17.82 6.39
CA ALA A 91 1.70 17.89 5.04
C ALA A 91 2.01 16.48 4.48
N LEU A 92 2.50 15.56 5.31
CA LEU A 92 2.73 14.17 4.95
C LEU A 92 1.42 13.45 4.61
N ALA A 93 0.38 13.60 5.44
CA ALA A 93 -0.94 13.03 5.16
C ALA A 93 -1.53 13.59 3.85
N SER A 94 -1.43 14.91 3.64
CA SER A 94 -1.92 15.56 2.41
C SER A 94 -1.19 15.10 1.15
N ASN A 95 0.13 14.90 1.22
CA ASN A 95 0.88 14.32 0.10
C ASN A 95 0.40 12.89 -0.18
N LEU A 96 0.23 12.09 0.87
CA LEU A 96 -0.25 10.71 0.73
C LEU A 96 -1.66 10.64 0.14
N THR A 97 -2.56 11.55 0.53
CA THR A 97 -3.89 11.71 -0.09
C THR A 97 -3.78 11.92 -1.59
N LYS A 98 -2.93 12.86 -2.03
CA LYS A 98 -2.72 13.12 -3.47
C LYS A 98 -2.22 11.88 -4.20
N GLN A 99 -1.28 11.15 -3.61
CA GLN A 99 -0.78 9.89 -4.19
C GLN A 99 -1.91 8.87 -4.36
N VAL A 100 -2.76 8.70 -3.35
CA VAL A 100 -3.88 7.75 -3.40
C VAL A 100 -4.96 8.15 -4.40
N VAL A 101 -5.26 9.45 -4.53
CA VAL A 101 -6.23 9.97 -5.51
C VAL A 101 -5.78 9.71 -6.95
N ILE A 102 -4.48 9.85 -7.23
CA ILE A 102 -3.92 9.67 -8.56
C ILE A 102 -3.67 8.18 -8.89
N SER A 103 -3.60 7.33 -7.86
CA SER A 103 -3.27 5.91 -8.00
C SER A 103 -4.48 5.05 -8.41
N ASP A 104 -4.23 4.00 -9.20
CA ASP A 104 -5.23 2.95 -9.46
C ASP A 104 -5.44 2.11 -8.19
N THR A 105 -6.53 2.38 -7.48
CA THR A 105 -6.87 1.74 -6.21
C THR A 105 -7.00 0.22 -6.29
N PHE A 106 -7.25 -0.35 -7.47
CA PHE A 106 -7.33 -1.81 -7.64
C PHE A 106 -5.97 -2.48 -7.75
N ARG A 107 -4.93 -1.71 -8.12
CA ARG A 107 -3.58 -2.22 -8.41
C ARG A 107 -2.53 -1.74 -7.42
N MET A 108 -2.92 -0.86 -6.50
CA MET A 108 -2.06 -0.26 -5.49
C MET A 108 -1.56 -1.28 -4.46
N ASN A 109 -0.30 -1.15 -4.05
CA ASN A 109 0.26 -1.95 -2.97
C ASN A 109 -0.29 -1.50 -1.61
N GLN A 110 -1.30 -2.24 -1.13
CA GLN A 110 -1.99 -1.92 0.12
C GLN A 110 -1.10 -2.03 1.37
N GLU A 111 -0.12 -2.92 1.37
CA GLU A 111 0.78 -3.12 2.50
C GLU A 111 1.72 -1.92 2.66
N ARG A 112 2.23 -1.39 1.55
CA ARG A 112 3.05 -0.18 1.54
C ARG A 112 2.28 1.06 1.96
N LEU A 113 1.06 1.23 1.45
CA LEU A 113 0.19 2.33 1.87
C LEU A 113 -0.12 2.24 3.37
N ALA A 114 -0.43 1.04 3.87
CA ALA A 114 -0.65 0.83 5.30
C ALA A 114 0.60 1.13 6.12
N ALA A 115 1.79 0.73 5.67
CA ALA A 115 3.05 1.06 6.35
C ALA A 115 3.31 2.58 6.37
N LYS A 116 3.07 3.29 5.26
CA LYS A 116 3.17 4.76 5.21
C LYS A 116 2.21 5.42 6.21
N LEU A 117 0.95 4.97 6.25
CA LEU A 117 -0.02 5.45 7.25
C LEU A 117 0.41 5.19 8.68
N MET A 118 0.89 3.98 9.00
CA MET A 118 1.34 3.62 10.35
C MET A 118 2.57 4.45 10.77
N ARG A 119 3.44 4.83 9.83
CA ARG A 119 4.57 5.75 10.11
C ARG A 119 4.10 7.17 10.40
N ILE A 120 3.03 7.63 9.74
CA ILE A 120 2.43 8.94 10.02
C ILE A 120 1.73 8.89 11.40
N LEU A 121 1.03 7.81 11.70
CA LEU A 121 0.32 7.55 12.96
C LEU A 121 1.20 6.90 14.03
N SER A 122 2.50 7.22 14.06
CA SER A 122 3.37 6.74 15.13
C SER A 122 2.93 7.33 16.47
N ASP A 123 3.20 6.63 17.57
CA ASP A 123 2.85 7.10 18.91
C ASP A 123 3.42 8.49 19.21
N GLU A 124 4.65 8.73 18.76
CA GLU A 124 5.34 10.01 18.89
C GLU A 124 4.62 11.14 18.15
N ASN A 125 4.15 10.88 16.93
CA ASN A 125 3.42 11.87 16.13
C ASN A 125 2.04 12.16 16.74
N ILE A 126 1.37 11.14 17.26
CA ILE A 126 0.08 11.28 17.95
C ILE A 126 0.25 12.17 19.18
N SER A 127 1.28 11.91 20.00
CA SER A 127 1.58 12.76 21.17
C SER A 127 1.85 14.21 20.76
N LEU A 128 2.63 14.45 19.71
CA LEU A 128 2.89 15.80 19.19
C LEU A 128 1.59 16.51 18.74
N MET A 129 0.65 15.79 18.12
CA MET A 129 -0.63 16.35 17.68
C MET A 129 -1.59 16.63 18.85
N GLN A 130 -1.54 15.81 19.90
CA GLN A 130 -2.32 16.01 21.12
C GLN A 130 -1.80 17.19 21.94
N GLU A 131 -0.49 17.32 22.09
CA GLU A 131 0.15 18.43 22.80
C GLU A 131 -0.15 19.79 22.16
N ALA A 132 -0.31 19.82 20.83
CA ALA A 132 -0.62 21.05 20.11
C ALA A 132 -2.03 21.60 20.40
N GLY A 133 -2.97 20.77 20.91
CA GLY A 133 -4.33 21.20 21.27
C GLY A 133 -5.16 21.74 20.09
N LEU A 134 -4.89 21.26 18.87
CA LEU A 134 -5.52 21.74 17.64
C LEU A 134 -6.71 20.85 17.23
N ASP A 135 -7.79 20.87 18.01
CA ASP A 135 -8.92 19.94 17.86
C ASP A 135 -9.53 19.93 16.45
N SER A 136 -9.73 21.10 15.85
CA SER A 136 -10.30 21.23 14.50
C SER A 136 -9.39 20.64 13.41
N LEU A 137 -8.08 20.78 13.57
CA LEU A 137 -7.11 20.19 12.66
C LEU A 137 -7.04 18.67 12.87
N ASN A 138 -7.09 18.19 14.11
CA ASN A 138 -7.14 16.76 14.41
C ASN A 138 -8.37 16.10 13.74
N HIS A 139 -9.54 16.74 13.73
CA HIS A 139 -10.71 16.25 12.99
C HIS A 139 -10.44 16.10 11.49
N HIS A 140 -9.85 17.13 10.88
CA HIS A 140 -9.53 17.09 9.45
C HIS A 140 -8.52 15.99 9.13
N PHE A 141 -7.52 15.81 9.99
CA PHE A 141 -6.54 14.74 9.84
C PHE A 141 -7.17 13.36 9.92
N VAL A 142 -8.02 13.11 10.93
CA VAL A 142 -8.71 11.82 11.05
C VAL A 142 -9.55 11.54 9.80
N ASP A 143 -10.22 12.54 9.25
CA ASP A 143 -10.98 12.40 8.00
C ASP A 143 -10.09 12.07 6.80
N GLU A 144 -8.92 12.69 6.74
CA GLU A 144 -7.93 12.45 5.71
C GLU A 144 -7.36 11.02 5.80
N ILE A 145 -7.03 10.55 7.00
CA ILE A 145 -6.56 9.17 7.23
C ILE A 145 -7.66 8.15 6.93
N ILE A 146 -8.92 8.42 7.32
CA ILE A 146 -10.06 7.58 6.96
C ILE A 146 -10.18 7.50 5.44
N PHE A 147 -10.05 8.61 4.73
CA PHE A 147 -10.08 8.64 3.26
C PHE A 147 -8.96 7.79 2.65
N ILE A 148 -7.71 8.00 3.09
CA ILE A 148 -6.54 7.25 2.60
C ILE A 148 -6.67 5.75 2.87
N SER A 149 -7.33 5.35 3.96
CA SER A 149 -7.49 3.94 4.34
C SER A 149 -8.60 3.20 3.58
N ARG A 150 -9.50 3.88 2.87
CA ARG A 150 -10.61 3.27 2.10
C ARG A 150 -10.20 2.13 1.15
N PRO A 151 -9.11 2.24 0.36
CA PRO A 151 -8.64 1.15 -0.50
C PRO A 151 -8.05 -0.05 0.25
N LEU A 152 -7.75 0.06 1.55
CA LEU A 152 -7.06 -0.99 2.30
C LEU A 152 -7.98 -2.15 2.71
N LYS A 153 -7.46 -3.39 2.70
CA LYS A 153 -8.15 -4.53 3.31
C LYS A 153 -8.33 -4.32 4.82
N TYR A 154 -9.39 -4.91 5.39
CA TYR A 154 -9.73 -4.77 6.81
C TYR A 154 -8.56 -5.11 7.76
N ARG A 155 -7.73 -6.11 7.41
CA ARG A 155 -6.54 -6.49 8.21
C ARG A 155 -5.57 -5.34 8.49
N PHE A 156 -5.48 -4.37 7.57
CA PHE A 156 -4.59 -3.22 7.69
C PHE A 156 -5.29 -2.03 8.36
N ILE A 157 -6.62 -1.99 8.27
CA ILE A 157 -7.44 -0.92 8.85
C ILE A 157 -7.53 -1.06 10.37
N ASP A 158 -7.65 -2.28 10.88
CA ASP A 158 -7.79 -2.54 12.32
C ASP A 158 -6.71 -1.84 13.20
N PRO A 159 -5.39 -1.95 12.91
CA PRO A 159 -4.38 -1.22 13.67
C PRO A 159 -4.43 0.30 13.48
N ILE A 160 -4.82 0.77 12.29
CA ILE A 160 -4.99 2.21 11.99
C ILE A 160 -6.13 2.79 12.84
N ILE A 161 -7.23 2.05 12.98
CA ILE A 161 -8.37 2.45 13.82
C ILE A 161 -7.93 2.62 15.27
N GLY A 162 -7.11 1.70 15.81
CA GLY A 162 -6.56 1.84 17.16
C GLY A 162 -5.83 3.16 17.35
N LYS A 163 -4.92 3.49 16.44
CA LYS A 163 -4.18 4.77 16.46
C LYS A 163 -5.08 6.01 16.32
N LEU A 164 -6.13 5.93 15.50
CA LEU A 164 -7.10 7.02 15.38
C LEU A 164 -7.93 7.21 16.65
N MET A 165 -8.28 6.12 17.34
CA MET A 165 -8.97 6.20 18.63
C MET A 165 -8.08 6.85 19.70
N ASP A 166 -6.79 6.52 19.70
CA ASP A 166 -5.82 7.14 20.59
C ASP A 166 -5.73 8.64 20.32
N LEU A 167 -5.59 9.04 19.04
CA LEU A 167 -5.54 10.44 18.63
C LEU A 167 -6.82 11.21 18.99
N ALA A 168 -8.00 10.59 18.83
CA ALA A 168 -9.29 11.21 19.16
C ALA A 168 -9.45 11.52 20.66
N GLY A 169 -8.63 10.93 21.55
CA GLY A 169 -8.56 11.35 22.95
C GLY A 169 -9.89 11.20 23.69
N GLU A 170 -10.54 12.30 24.08
CA GLU A 170 -11.88 12.30 24.71
C GLU A 170 -13.01 12.71 23.75
N ASP A 171 -12.71 13.02 22.50
CA ASP A 171 -13.69 13.49 21.53
C ASP A 171 -14.69 12.38 21.13
N ILE A 172 -15.91 12.51 21.62
CA ILE A 172 -16.99 11.55 21.39
C ILE A 172 -17.40 11.52 19.92
N SER A 173 -17.46 12.68 19.25
CA SER A 173 -17.93 12.78 17.87
C SER A 173 -16.96 12.09 16.91
N GLN A 174 -15.66 12.31 17.11
CA GLN A 174 -14.65 11.60 16.31
C GLN A 174 -14.64 10.10 16.57
N LYS A 175 -14.68 9.68 17.84
CA LYS A 175 -14.71 8.26 18.19
C LYS A 175 -15.90 7.55 17.56
N GLU A 176 -17.08 8.16 17.58
CA GLU A 176 -18.27 7.60 16.96
C GLU A 176 -18.08 7.40 15.45
N LYS A 177 -17.52 8.40 14.75
CA LYS A 177 -17.22 8.31 13.32
C LYS A 177 -16.19 7.22 12.99
N ILE A 178 -15.12 7.11 13.78
CA ILE A 178 -14.10 6.08 13.62
C ILE A 178 -14.71 4.69 13.87
N LEU A 179 -15.57 4.55 14.89
CA LEU A 179 -16.27 3.31 15.20
C LEU A 179 -17.22 2.89 14.07
N GLU A 180 -17.98 3.83 13.52
CA GLU A 180 -18.88 3.57 12.40
C GLU A 180 -18.10 3.09 11.18
N TYR A 181 -17.00 3.76 10.85
CA TYR A 181 -16.11 3.36 9.76
C TYR A 181 -15.53 1.95 9.97
N SER A 182 -15.06 1.64 11.18
CA SER A 182 -14.55 0.32 11.54
C SER A 182 -15.61 -0.78 11.42
N LYS A 183 -16.82 -0.54 11.96
CA LYS A 183 -17.96 -1.48 11.89
C LYS A 183 -18.36 -1.76 10.44
N ALA A 184 -18.51 -0.71 9.63
CA ALA A 184 -18.85 -0.83 8.21
C ALA A 184 -17.81 -1.68 7.46
N ARG A 185 -16.52 -1.49 7.77
CA ARG A 185 -15.44 -2.25 7.13
C ARG A 185 -15.40 -3.71 7.58
N LYS A 186 -15.60 -3.97 8.87
CA LYS A 186 -15.66 -5.33 9.43
C LYS A 186 -16.81 -6.11 8.82
N TYR A 187 -17.99 -5.51 8.74
CA TYR A 187 -19.16 -6.12 8.10
C TYR A 187 -18.87 -6.45 6.64
N ARG A 188 -18.41 -5.48 5.84
CA ARG A 188 -18.05 -5.71 4.44
C ARG A 188 -17.07 -6.88 4.27
N ASN A 189 -16.03 -6.95 5.09
CA ASN A 189 -15.06 -8.05 5.04
C ASN A 189 -15.68 -9.42 5.39
N SER A 190 -16.58 -9.48 6.38
CA SER A 190 -17.32 -10.71 6.69
C SER A 190 -18.23 -11.13 5.54
N TRP A 191 -18.89 -10.18 4.88
CA TRP A 191 -19.72 -10.45 3.69
C TRP A 191 -18.90 -10.90 2.50
N GLU A 192 -17.78 -10.25 2.20
CA GLU A 192 -16.88 -10.67 1.10
C GLU A 192 -16.39 -12.11 1.28
N ARG A 193 -16.19 -12.56 2.53
CA ARG A 193 -15.84 -13.96 2.82
C ARG A 193 -17.04 -14.92 2.70
N ALA A 194 -18.22 -14.52 3.17
CA ALA A 194 -19.40 -15.40 3.23
C ALA A 194 -20.15 -15.50 1.89
N TYR A 195 -20.16 -14.42 1.10
CA TYR A 195 -20.87 -14.30 -0.18
C TYR A 195 -20.58 -15.44 -1.16
N PRO A 196 -19.32 -15.85 -1.46
CA PRO A 196 -19.07 -16.94 -2.39
C PRO A 196 -19.67 -18.26 -1.91
N PHE A 197 -19.65 -18.55 -0.60
CA PHE A 197 -20.29 -19.75 -0.06
C PHE A 197 -21.81 -19.71 -0.18
N LEU A 198 -22.42 -18.55 0.06
CA LEU A 198 -23.87 -18.37 -0.13
C LEU A 198 -24.28 -18.57 -1.59
N VAL A 199 -23.49 -18.07 -2.54
CA VAL A 199 -23.72 -18.28 -3.98
C VAL A 199 -23.60 -19.76 -4.32
N ILE A 200 -22.56 -20.45 -3.83
CA ILE A 200 -22.40 -21.91 -4.06
C ILE A 200 -23.59 -22.67 -3.49
N ILE A 201 -24.00 -22.41 -2.25
CA ILE A 201 -25.16 -23.05 -1.63
C ILE A 201 -26.42 -22.79 -2.46
N LEU A 202 -26.67 -21.54 -2.86
CA LEU A 202 -27.83 -21.19 -3.68
C LEU A 202 -27.81 -21.93 -5.02
N THR A 203 -26.68 -21.95 -5.72
CA THR A 203 -26.55 -22.68 -7.00
C THR A 203 -26.81 -24.17 -6.84
N LEU A 204 -26.25 -24.81 -5.81
CA LEU A 204 -26.47 -26.22 -5.52
C LEU A 204 -27.94 -26.51 -5.19
N THR A 205 -28.60 -25.64 -4.43
CA THR A 205 -30.04 -25.80 -4.12
C THR A 205 -30.91 -25.70 -5.37
N ILE A 206 -30.60 -24.77 -6.29
CA ILE A 206 -31.30 -24.64 -7.57
C ILE A 206 -31.06 -25.88 -8.44
N CYS A 207 -29.82 -26.37 -8.54
CA CYS A 207 -29.50 -27.60 -9.27
C CYS A 207 -30.24 -28.82 -8.71
N LEU A 208 -30.32 -28.95 -7.38
CA LEU A 208 -31.07 -30.03 -6.72
C LEU A 208 -32.58 -29.92 -7.00
N ALA A 209 -33.15 -28.71 -6.92
CA ALA A 209 -34.57 -28.50 -7.22
C ALA A 209 -34.91 -28.87 -8.67
N ILE A 210 -34.06 -28.49 -9.63
CA ILE A 210 -34.22 -28.87 -11.05
C ILE A 210 -34.12 -30.39 -11.21
N TYR A 211 -33.14 -31.04 -10.57
CA TYR A 211 -32.96 -32.49 -10.64
C TYR A 211 -34.21 -33.25 -10.17
N PHE A 212 -34.81 -32.84 -9.05
CA PHE A 212 -36.04 -33.45 -8.54
C PHE A 212 -37.29 -33.12 -9.36
N ALA A 213 -37.34 -31.96 -10.03
CA ALA A 213 -38.48 -31.60 -10.87
C ALA A 213 -38.52 -32.33 -12.23
N VAL A 214 -37.38 -32.88 -12.68
CA VAL A 214 -37.26 -33.59 -13.97
C VAL A 214 -37.43 -35.11 -13.83
N ARG A 215 -37.48 -35.64 -12.61
CA ARG A 215 -37.63 -37.07 -12.30
C ARG A 215 -39.04 -37.40 -11.84
#